data_AF-A0AAD7GBE9-F1
#
_entry.id   AF-A0AAD7GBE9-F1
#
_cell.length_a   1.000
_cell.length_b   1.000
_cell.length_c   1.000
_cell.angle_alpha   90.00
_cell.angle_beta   90.00
_cell.angle_gamma   90.00
#
_symmetry.space_group_name_H-M   'P 1'
#
loop_
_entity.id
_entity.type
_entity.pdbx_description
1 polymer ?
#
loop_
_entity_poly.entity_id
_entity_poly.type
_entity_poly.pdbx_seq_one_letter_code
_entity_poly.pdbx_strand_id
1 'polypeptide(L)'
;RAVSHLPILPPVWAALPEDAVLYSRQSHVIPEDIPLGIASRCSCGAQYDPSKPTASINSTVYTLTTAVRARLEVQMCHMCSSGRRRYIGPDTRDLGLFNYNNRTLFAHALFDEYTSAFTSSETPFVAWVSVVSRRYMSGGGSIAFVSEFIFRTAWFLFAELQALDGDFSCPDCGPHPQDTIWDGVTLAFMRKQQLASLCPPTTIVAEA
;
A
#
# COMPACT_ATOMS: atom_id res chain seq x y z
N ARG A 1 3.75 5.19 7.96
CA ARG A 1 3.24 6.37 7.22
C ARG A 1 4.10 6.59 6.00
N ALA A 2 3.46 6.57 4.84
CA ALA A 2 4.07 6.86 3.54
C ALA A 2 4.15 8.38 3.31
N VAL A 3 4.68 8.78 2.14
CA VAL A 3 4.61 10.17 1.66
C VAL A 3 3.25 10.44 1.02
N SER A 4 2.72 9.47 0.25
CA SER A 4 1.33 9.50 -0.20
C SER A 4 0.37 9.47 0.99
N HIS A 5 -0.67 10.27 0.89
CA HIS A 5 -1.65 10.52 1.93
C HIS A 5 -3.03 10.96 1.40
N LEU A 6 -3.14 11.32 0.11
CA LEU A 6 -4.44 11.62 -0.48
C LEU A 6 -5.25 10.32 -0.65
N PRO A 7 -6.59 10.37 -0.49
CA PRO A 7 -7.41 9.18 -0.68
C PRO A 7 -7.34 8.67 -2.13
N ILE A 8 -7.33 7.35 -2.27
CA ILE A 8 -7.15 6.59 -3.51
C ILE A 8 -8.49 5.89 -3.83
N LEU A 9 -8.85 5.83 -5.10
CA LEU A 9 -10.05 5.10 -5.51
C LEU A 9 -9.85 3.58 -5.35
N PRO A 10 -10.90 2.81 -4.99
CA PRO A 10 -10.85 1.36 -5.08
C PRO A 10 -10.56 0.92 -6.52
N PRO A 11 -10.06 -0.30 -6.78
CA PRO A 11 -9.89 -0.77 -8.15
C PRO A 11 -11.24 -0.81 -8.90
N VAL A 12 -11.22 -0.67 -10.23
CA VAL A 12 -12.45 -0.55 -11.04
C VAL A 12 -13.43 -1.71 -10.81
N TRP A 13 -12.91 -2.93 -10.66
CA TRP A 13 -13.73 -4.13 -10.42
C TRP A 13 -14.34 -4.19 -9.02
N ALA A 14 -13.85 -3.39 -8.08
CA ALA A 14 -14.36 -3.30 -6.70
C ALA A 14 -15.13 -2.01 -6.42
N ALA A 15 -15.19 -1.07 -7.38
CA ALA A 15 -15.85 0.21 -7.20
C ALA A 15 -17.38 0.05 -7.24
N LEU A 16 -18.08 0.72 -6.34
CA LEU A 16 -19.54 0.79 -6.30
C LEU A 16 -20.04 1.99 -7.12
N PRO A 17 -21.28 1.94 -7.65
CA PRO A 17 -21.88 3.08 -8.36
C PRO A 17 -21.95 4.37 -7.53
N GLU A 18 -22.05 4.24 -6.21
CA GLU A 18 -22.14 5.35 -5.25
C GLU A 18 -20.77 5.94 -4.85
N ASP A 19 -19.67 5.29 -5.24
CA ASP A 19 -18.32 5.74 -4.89
C ASP A 19 -18.02 7.11 -5.51
N ALA A 20 -17.51 8.03 -4.68
CA ALA A 20 -17.13 9.36 -5.15
C ALA A 20 -15.93 9.29 -6.11
N VAL A 21 -16.04 9.93 -7.27
CA VAL A 21 -14.91 10.07 -8.20
C VAL A 21 -13.98 11.20 -7.73
N LEU A 22 -12.89 10.82 -7.06
CA LEU A 22 -11.94 11.74 -6.44
C LEU A 22 -10.90 12.32 -7.42
N TYR A 23 -10.53 11.56 -8.44
CA TYR A 23 -9.54 11.93 -9.46
C TYR A 23 -9.72 11.05 -10.71
N SER A 24 -9.17 11.48 -11.84
CA SER A 24 -9.16 10.68 -13.06
C SER A 24 -8.08 9.60 -12.96
N ARG A 25 -8.43 8.34 -13.22
CA ARG A 25 -7.45 7.24 -13.29
C ARG A 25 -6.53 7.48 -14.49
N GLN A 26 -5.25 7.75 -14.24
CA GLN A 26 -4.29 8.01 -15.31
C GLN A 26 -3.72 6.73 -15.95
N SER A 27 -3.19 6.91 -17.16
CA SER A 27 -2.51 5.90 -17.98
C SER A 27 -1.16 5.47 -17.38
N HIS A 28 -0.69 4.29 -17.78
CA HIS A 28 0.48 3.57 -17.26
C HIS A 28 1.86 4.18 -17.57
N VAL A 29 1.92 5.41 -18.11
CA VAL A 29 3.19 6.04 -18.49
C VAL A 29 3.79 6.72 -17.26
N ILE A 30 4.90 6.18 -16.80
CA ILE A 30 5.66 6.74 -15.68
C ILE A 30 6.52 7.88 -16.23
N PRO A 31 6.33 9.13 -15.76
CA PRO A 31 7.17 10.23 -16.17
C PRO A 31 8.59 10.06 -15.61
N GLU A 32 9.59 10.48 -16.39
CA GLU A 32 11.00 10.46 -15.97
C GLU A 32 11.26 11.43 -14.81
N ASP A 33 10.55 12.57 -14.81
CA ASP A 33 10.63 13.61 -13.79
C ASP A 33 9.27 13.81 -13.12
N ILE A 34 9.25 13.73 -11.79
CA ILE A 34 8.05 13.89 -10.95
C ILE A 34 8.25 15.13 -10.07
N PRO A 35 7.59 16.26 -10.39
CA PRO A 35 7.78 17.53 -9.68
C PRO A 35 7.02 17.56 -8.34
N LEU A 36 7.38 18.52 -7.48
CA LEU A 36 6.60 18.84 -6.29
C LEU A 36 5.28 19.50 -6.71
N GLY A 37 4.18 19.04 -6.15
CA GLY A 37 2.87 19.68 -6.23
C GLY A 37 2.46 20.37 -4.92
N ILE A 38 1.33 21.09 -4.96
CA ILE A 38 0.74 21.76 -3.78
C ILE A 38 0.39 20.76 -2.67
N ALA A 39 0.01 19.52 -3.04
CA ALA A 39 -0.27 18.45 -2.09
C ALA A 39 1.00 17.76 -1.53
N SER A 40 2.21 18.21 -1.88
CA SER A 40 3.44 17.53 -1.46
C SER A 40 3.65 17.63 0.05
N ARG A 41 4.00 16.49 0.67
CA ARG A 41 4.17 16.38 2.12
C ARG A 41 5.32 15.45 2.48
N CYS A 42 5.82 15.60 3.70
CA CYS A 42 6.67 14.61 4.33
C CYS A 42 5.80 13.55 5.02
N SER A 43 6.33 12.34 5.20
CA SER A 43 5.72 11.30 6.05
C SER A 43 5.47 11.70 7.51
N CYS A 44 6.10 12.78 7.99
CA CYS A 44 5.81 13.36 9.31
C CYS A 44 4.61 14.35 9.30
N GLY A 45 4.07 14.67 8.13
CA GLY A 45 2.95 15.59 7.93
C GLY A 45 3.34 17.00 7.49
N ALA A 46 4.62 17.38 7.53
CA ALA A 46 5.10 18.70 7.10
C ALA A 46 4.77 18.94 5.62
N GLN A 47 4.33 20.15 5.30
CA GLN A 47 3.90 20.55 3.96
C GLN A 47 5.03 21.22 3.19
N TYR A 48 4.93 21.14 1.86
CA TYR A 48 5.80 21.85 0.92
C TYR A 48 5.66 23.37 1.07
N ASP A 49 6.80 24.05 1.05
CA ASP A 49 6.92 25.51 1.10
C ASP A 49 7.59 26.01 -0.19
N PRO A 50 6.85 26.65 -1.12
CA PRO A 50 7.42 27.12 -2.38
C PRO A 50 8.56 28.13 -2.26
N SER A 51 8.72 28.77 -1.10
CA SER A 51 9.80 29.73 -0.85
C SER A 51 11.15 29.08 -0.52
N LYS A 52 11.15 27.78 -0.21
CA LYS A 52 12.34 27.04 0.22
C LYS A 52 12.96 26.24 -0.92
N PRO A 53 14.29 26.02 -0.90
CA PRO A 53 14.98 25.32 -1.97
C PRO A 53 14.48 23.89 -2.13
N THR A 54 14.43 23.45 -3.38
CA THR A 54 14.13 22.07 -3.77
C THR A 54 15.40 21.37 -4.25
N ALA A 55 15.36 20.04 -4.31
CA ALA A 55 16.42 19.19 -4.81
C ALA A 55 15.81 18.06 -5.64
N SER A 56 16.61 17.44 -6.51
CA SER A 56 16.20 16.25 -7.26
C SER A 56 16.87 15.01 -6.69
N ILE A 57 16.12 13.93 -6.50
CA ILE A 57 16.65 12.63 -6.07
C ILE A 57 16.21 11.50 -7.00
N ASN A 58 17.03 10.46 -7.09
CA ASN A 58 16.67 9.25 -7.82
C ASN A 58 15.70 8.38 -7.01
N SER A 59 14.73 7.82 -7.70
CA SER A 59 13.71 6.94 -7.14
C SER A 59 13.45 5.77 -8.09
N THR A 60 12.97 4.68 -7.51
CA THR A 60 12.57 3.49 -8.25
C THR A 60 11.06 3.35 -8.19
N VAL A 61 10.43 3.24 -9.37
CA VAL A 61 9.00 3.00 -9.52
C VAL A 61 8.79 1.54 -9.89
N TYR A 62 8.14 0.79 -9.01
CA TYR A 62 7.81 -0.61 -9.19
C TYR A 62 6.45 -0.76 -9.86
N THR A 63 6.42 -1.44 -11.01
CA THR A 63 5.21 -1.74 -11.77
C THR A 63 4.88 -3.23 -11.69
N LEU A 64 3.84 -3.66 -12.41
CA LEU A 64 3.45 -5.06 -12.45
C LEU A 64 4.49 -5.96 -13.15
N THR A 65 5.24 -5.42 -14.12
CA THR A 65 6.13 -6.20 -15.01
C THR A 65 7.60 -5.85 -14.87
N THR A 66 7.93 -4.62 -14.47
CA THR A 66 9.31 -4.14 -14.33
C THR A 66 9.41 -3.01 -13.31
N ALA A 67 10.63 -2.62 -12.96
CA ALA A 67 10.89 -1.38 -12.24
C ALA A 67 11.67 -0.41 -13.13
N VAL A 68 11.31 0.87 -13.02
CA VAL A 68 11.95 1.96 -13.77
C VAL A 68 12.52 3.00 -12.83
N ARG A 69 13.55 3.72 -13.28
CA ARG A 69 14.08 4.87 -12.54
C ARG A 69 13.31 6.12 -12.92
N ALA A 70 13.00 6.94 -11.92
CA ALA A 70 12.46 8.28 -12.08
C ALA A 70 13.23 9.23 -11.17
N ARG A 71 13.15 10.52 -11.45
CA ARG A 71 13.69 11.59 -10.60
C ARG A 71 12.53 12.30 -9.92
N LEU A 72 12.59 12.41 -8.61
CA LEU A 72 11.62 13.16 -7.82
C LEU A 72 12.22 14.50 -7.43
N GLU A 73 11.46 15.57 -7.65
CA GLU A 73 11.70 16.82 -6.95
C GLU A 73 11.25 16.67 -5.49
N VAL A 74 12.10 17.12 -4.58
CA VAL A 74 11.91 17.00 -3.13
C VAL A 74 12.37 18.26 -2.41
N GLN A 75 11.85 18.47 -1.21
CA GLN A 75 12.27 19.55 -0.33
C GLN A 75 12.70 18.99 1.02
N MET A 76 13.79 19.51 1.60
CA MET A 76 14.26 19.04 2.91
C MET A 76 13.20 19.34 3.98
N CYS A 77 12.79 18.32 4.73
CA CYS A 77 11.78 18.49 5.77
C CYS A 77 12.34 19.27 6.96
N HIS A 78 11.69 20.38 7.32
CA HIS A 78 12.08 21.24 8.44
C HIS A 78 11.62 20.70 9.81
N MET A 79 10.64 19.80 9.86
CA MET A 79 10.11 19.22 11.10
C MET A 79 10.84 17.95 11.56
N CYS A 80 11.57 17.30 10.66
CA CYS A 80 12.30 16.08 10.99
C CYS A 80 13.67 16.40 11.57
N SER A 81 14.00 15.81 12.72
CA SER A 81 15.29 16.01 13.37
C SER A 81 16.46 15.56 12.50
N SER A 82 17.64 16.12 12.77
CA SER A 82 18.90 15.89 12.02
C SER A 82 19.28 14.41 11.89
N GLY A 83 18.91 13.57 12.87
CA GLY A 83 19.15 12.12 12.84
C GLY A 83 18.18 11.32 11.97
N ARG A 84 17.10 11.94 11.48
CA ARG A 84 16.10 11.36 10.58
C ARG A 84 15.78 12.34 9.45
N ARG A 85 16.81 12.82 8.75
CA ARG A 85 16.64 13.71 7.59
C ARG A 85 15.72 13.04 6.57
N ARG A 86 14.52 13.59 6.44
CA ARG A 86 13.50 13.17 5.50
C ARG A 86 13.23 14.30 4.52
N TYR A 87 12.59 13.91 3.44
CA TYR A 87 12.18 14.83 2.39
C TYR A 87 10.65 14.93 2.36
N ILE A 88 10.17 16.14 2.14
CA ILE A 88 8.86 16.40 1.57
C ILE A 88 8.93 15.96 0.10
N GLY A 89 7.95 15.19 -0.35
CA GLY A 89 7.87 14.76 -1.74
C GLY A 89 6.43 14.76 -2.26
N PRO A 90 6.26 14.51 -3.56
CA PRO A 90 4.97 14.54 -4.22
C PRO A 90 4.09 13.37 -3.77
N ASP A 91 2.78 13.58 -3.68
CA ASP A 91 1.82 12.55 -3.33
C ASP A 91 1.61 11.52 -4.45
N THR A 92 1.78 11.96 -5.70
CA THR A 92 1.76 11.16 -6.95
C THR A 92 0.46 10.40 -7.27
N ARG A 93 -0.61 10.57 -6.49
CA ARG A 93 -1.93 9.96 -6.75
C ARG A 93 -2.42 10.15 -8.18
N ASP A 94 -2.32 11.38 -8.68
CA ASP A 94 -2.84 11.72 -10.01
C ASP A 94 -2.02 11.07 -11.13
N LEU A 95 -0.81 10.56 -10.84
CA LEU A 95 0.01 9.78 -11.78
C LEU A 95 -0.25 8.27 -11.69
N GLY A 96 -1.21 7.84 -10.86
CA GLY A 96 -1.42 6.42 -10.57
C GLY A 96 -0.26 5.78 -9.82
N LEU A 97 0.49 6.57 -9.03
CA LEU A 97 1.64 6.10 -8.26
C LEU A 97 1.44 6.39 -6.77
N PHE A 98 1.88 5.44 -5.96
CA PHE A 98 1.97 5.53 -4.51
C PHE A 98 3.43 5.75 -4.10
N ASN A 99 3.70 6.91 -3.52
CA ASN A 99 4.98 7.31 -2.99
C ASN A 99 5.17 6.80 -1.55
N TYR A 100 5.87 5.67 -1.41
CA TYR A 100 6.13 5.06 -0.11
C TYR A 100 7.11 5.90 0.74
N ASN A 101 8.22 6.37 0.17
CA ASN A 101 9.27 7.04 0.95
C ASN A 101 10.20 7.99 0.14
N ASN A 102 9.76 8.49 -1.01
CA ASN A 102 10.48 9.26 -2.02
C ASN A 102 11.60 8.52 -2.76
N ARG A 103 12.01 7.32 -2.33
CA ARG A 103 12.99 6.50 -3.06
C ARG A 103 12.36 5.27 -3.70
N THR A 104 11.24 4.84 -3.13
CA THR A 104 10.46 3.69 -3.57
C THR A 104 9.05 4.18 -3.83
N LEU A 105 8.59 3.98 -5.07
CA LEU A 105 7.23 4.25 -5.50
C LEU A 105 6.65 2.96 -6.08
N PHE A 106 5.34 2.82 -6.00
CA PHE A 106 4.61 1.68 -6.54
C PHE A 106 3.49 2.16 -7.44
N ALA A 107 3.33 1.55 -8.60
CA ALA A 107 2.15 1.81 -9.42
C ALA A 107 0.89 1.28 -8.71
N HIS A 108 -0.22 2.02 -8.75
CA HIS A 108 -1.49 1.58 -8.17
C HIS A 108 -1.93 0.24 -8.77
N ALA A 109 -1.75 0.06 -10.08
CA ALA A 109 -2.06 -1.19 -10.77
C ALA A 109 -1.33 -2.42 -10.19
N LEU A 110 -0.13 -2.26 -9.61
CA LEU A 110 0.58 -3.37 -8.95
C LEU A 110 -0.13 -3.77 -7.64
N PHE A 111 -0.65 -2.81 -6.88
CA PHE A 111 -1.41 -3.08 -5.67
C PHE A 111 -2.82 -3.58 -5.96
N ASP A 112 -3.50 -2.98 -6.93
CA ASP A 112 -4.83 -3.40 -7.37
C ASP A 112 -4.82 -4.86 -7.85
N GLU A 113 -3.79 -5.27 -8.60
CA GLU A 113 -3.62 -6.65 -9.05
C GLU A 113 -3.35 -7.60 -7.87
N TYR A 114 -2.53 -7.20 -6.90
CA TYR A 114 -2.36 -8.01 -5.69
C TYR A 114 -3.68 -8.13 -4.91
N THR A 115 -4.42 -7.02 -4.74
CA THR A 115 -5.72 -7.03 -4.08
C THR A 115 -6.67 -7.99 -4.80
N SER A 116 -6.68 -8.00 -6.14
CA SER A 116 -7.46 -8.96 -6.93
C SER A 116 -7.04 -10.41 -6.67
N ALA A 117 -5.75 -10.72 -6.73
CA ALA A 117 -5.24 -12.08 -6.48
C ALA A 117 -5.50 -12.55 -5.04
N PHE A 118 -5.39 -11.63 -4.08
CA PHE A 118 -5.69 -11.87 -2.68
C PHE A 118 -7.17 -12.19 -2.47
N THR A 119 -8.09 -11.41 -3.05
CA THR A 119 -9.53 -11.63 -2.88
C THR A 119 -10.07 -12.80 -3.70
N SER A 120 -9.49 -13.09 -4.86
CA SER A 120 -9.98 -14.15 -5.75
C SER A 120 -9.41 -15.53 -5.47
N SER A 121 -8.22 -15.62 -4.85
CA SER A 121 -7.48 -16.87 -4.70
C SER A 121 -6.67 -16.97 -3.41
N GLU A 122 -6.94 -16.12 -2.42
CA GLU A 122 -6.27 -16.10 -1.12
C GLU A 122 -4.74 -16.04 -1.22
N THR A 123 -4.23 -15.37 -2.28
CA THR A 123 -2.79 -15.36 -2.57
C THR A 123 -2.03 -14.64 -1.45
N PRO A 124 -1.10 -15.30 -0.74
CA PRO A 124 -0.31 -14.66 0.31
C PRO A 124 0.79 -13.77 -0.29
N PHE A 125 1.21 -12.74 0.46
CA PHE A 125 2.27 -11.80 0.05
C PHE A 125 3.55 -12.50 -0.44
N VAL A 126 3.99 -13.57 0.23
CA VAL A 126 5.22 -14.31 -0.13
C VAL A 126 5.08 -14.95 -1.53
N ALA A 127 3.92 -15.54 -1.83
CA ALA A 127 3.65 -16.15 -3.13
C ALA A 127 3.56 -15.06 -4.21
N TRP A 128 2.84 -13.97 -3.94
CA TRP A 128 2.72 -12.84 -4.85
C TRP A 128 4.08 -12.24 -5.22
N VAL A 129 4.90 -11.90 -4.21
CA VAL A 129 6.23 -11.33 -4.38
C VAL A 129 7.14 -12.28 -5.17
N SER A 130 7.02 -13.60 -4.94
CA SER A 130 7.76 -14.60 -5.71
C SER A 130 7.36 -14.61 -7.19
N VAL A 131 6.06 -14.54 -7.49
CA VAL A 131 5.54 -14.49 -8.86
C VAL A 131 6.01 -13.22 -9.59
N VAL A 132 5.86 -12.05 -8.96
CA VAL A 132 6.28 -10.77 -9.55
C VAL A 132 7.80 -10.71 -9.74
N SER A 133 8.57 -11.23 -8.77
CA SER A 133 10.04 -11.32 -8.90
C SER A 133 10.46 -12.16 -10.10
N ARG A 134 9.84 -13.33 -10.30
CA ARG A 134 10.10 -14.18 -11.48
C ARG A 134 9.72 -13.47 -12.77
N ARG A 135 8.61 -12.71 -12.78
CA ARG A 135 8.20 -11.91 -13.93
C ARG A 135 9.24 -10.85 -14.29
N TYR A 136 9.81 -10.16 -13.30
CA TYR A 136 10.89 -9.18 -13.52
C TYR A 136 12.14 -9.83 -14.11
N MET A 137 12.52 -11.02 -13.61
CA MET A 137 13.65 -11.78 -14.13
C MET A 137 13.43 -12.20 -15.60
N SER A 138 12.23 -12.67 -15.94
CA SER A 138 11.86 -13.04 -17.31
C SER A 138 11.80 -11.85 -18.26
N GLY A 139 11.39 -10.68 -17.76
CA GLY A 139 11.32 -9.44 -18.54
C GLY A 139 12.68 -8.79 -18.85
N GLY A 140 13.80 -9.35 -18.35
CA GLY A 140 15.14 -8.82 -18.58
C GLY A 140 15.44 -7.50 -17.88
N GLY A 141 14.64 -7.11 -16.88
CA GLY A 141 14.84 -5.90 -16.10
C GLY A 141 16.11 -5.97 -15.23
N SER A 142 16.84 -4.87 -15.12
CA SER A 142 18.06 -4.77 -14.29
C SER A 142 17.80 -4.51 -12.81
N ILE A 143 16.55 -4.16 -12.46
CA ILE A 143 16.14 -3.83 -11.09
C ILE A 143 15.32 -5.01 -10.55
N ALA A 144 15.79 -5.63 -9.48
CA ALA A 144 15.05 -6.69 -8.79
C ALA A 144 13.80 -6.13 -8.10
N PHE A 145 12.76 -6.94 -7.98
CA PHE A 145 11.58 -6.58 -7.21
C PHE A 145 11.90 -6.43 -5.71
N VAL A 146 11.07 -5.68 -4.98
CA VAL A 146 11.26 -5.44 -3.55
C VAL A 146 11.10 -6.72 -2.72
N SER A 147 11.62 -6.71 -1.49
CA SER A 147 11.34 -7.78 -0.52
C SER A 147 9.86 -7.81 -0.12
N GLU A 148 9.39 -8.98 0.32
CA GLU A 148 8.02 -9.17 0.80
C GLU A 148 7.66 -8.18 1.91
N PHE A 149 8.56 -7.97 2.88
CA PHE A 149 8.34 -7.04 3.98
C PHE A 149 8.04 -5.62 3.50
N ILE A 150 8.79 -5.13 2.51
CA ILE A 150 8.58 -3.78 1.96
C ILE A 150 7.28 -3.72 1.18
N PHE A 151 7.01 -4.72 0.32
CA PHE A 151 5.77 -4.78 -0.45
C PHE A 151 4.53 -4.81 0.44
N ARG A 152 4.49 -5.73 1.41
CA ARG A 152 3.39 -5.86 2.37
C ARG A 152 3.15 -4.58 3.15
N THR A 153 4.23 -3.97 3.67
CA THR A 153 4.14 -2.71 4.40
C THR A 153 3.57 -1.59 3.53
N ALA A 154 4.02 -1.49 2.28
CA ALA A 154 3.55 -0.47 1.35
C ALA A 154 2.08 -0.72 0.94
N TRP A 155 1.68 -1.98 0.73
CA TRP A 155 0.30 -2.33 0.40
C TRP A 155 -0.66 -1.98 1.53
N PHE A 156 -0.34 -2.27 2.80
CA PHE A 156 -1.21 -1.87 3.91
C PHE A 156 -1.38 -0.34 3.99
N LEU A 157 -0.30 0.42 3.79
CA LEU A 157 -0.39 1.89 3.75
C LEU A 157 -1.17 2.41 2.54
N PHE A 158 -1.16 1.68 1.43
CA PHE A 158 -1.98 1.99 0.25
C PHE A 158 -3.46 1.68 0.49
N ALA A 159 -3.77 0.52 1.08
CA ALA A 159 -5.12 0.08 1.43
C ALA A 159 -5.78 1.05 2.43
N GLU A 160 -5.02 1.58 3.40
CA GLU A 160 -5.49 2.65 4.29
C GLU A 160 -5.98 3.90 3.52
N LEU A 161 -5.39 4.21 2.36
CA LEU A 161 -5.82 5.34 1.54
C LEU A 161 -7.01 5.03 0.64
N GLN A 162 -7.32 3.75 0.40
CA GLN A 162 -8.50 3.35 -0.38
C GLN A 162 -9.82 3.54 0.38
N ALA A 163 -9.75 3.96 1.66
CA ALA A 163 -10.89 4.29 2.50
C ALA A 163 -11.99 3.22 2.46
N LEU A 164 -11.58 1.94 2.55
CA LEU A 164 -12.46 0.77 2.61
C LEU A 164 -13.24 0.66 3.96
N ASP A 165 -13.44 1.80 4.62
CA ASP A 165 -14.13 1.92 5.89
C ASP A 165 -15.64 2.08 5.67
N GLY A 166 -16.44 1.60 6.62
CA GLY A 166 -17.90 1.80 6.63
C GLY A 166 -18.73 0.58 6.22
N ASP A 167 -18.14 -0.41 5.54
CA ASP A 167 -18.87 -1.57 5.01
C ASP A 167 -19.11 -2.69 6.03
N PHE A 168 -18.41 -2.68 7.17
CA PHE A 168 -18.52 -3.72 8.21
C PHE A 168 -19.20 -3.24 9.50
N SER A 169 -20.16 -2.31 9.39
CA SER A 169 -21.04 -2.01 10.52
C SER A 169 -22.22 -2.96 10.49
N CYS A 170 -22.40 -3.74 11.57
CA CYS A 170 -23.62 -4.49 11.76
C CYS A 170 -24.80 -3.49 11.80
N PRO A 171 -25.87 -3.67 11.02
CA PRO A 171 -27.04 -2.78 11.07
C PRO A 171 -27.64 -2.70 12.49
N ASP A 172 -27.49 -3.75 13.28
CA ASP A 172 -28.03 -3.85 14.64
C ASP A 172 -27.00 -3.46 15.71
N CYS A 173 -25.73 -3.87 15.56
CA CYS A 173 -24.69 -3.69 16.59
C CYS A 173 -23.77 -2.49 16.33
N GLY A 174 -23.89 -1.82 15.18
CA GLY A 174 -23.01 -0.74 14.77
C GLY A 174 -21.56 -1.22 14.50
N PRO A 175 -20.56 -0.34 14.65
CA PRO A 175 -19.16 -0.62 14.28
C PRO A 175 -18.42 -1.55 15.25
N HIS A 176 -19.04 -1.92 16.38
CA HIS A 176 -18.41 -2.68 17.46
C HIS A 176 -19.31 -3.84 17.92
N PRO A 177 -19.53 -4.86 17.08
CA PRO A 177 -20.28 -6.04 17.49
C PRO A 177 -19.55 -6.76 18.64
N GLN A 178 -20.32 -7.33 19.58
CA GLN A 178 -19.77 -8.08 20.71
C GLN A 178 -18.95 -9.29 20.24
N ASP A 179 -19.42 -9.95 19.19
CA ASP A 179 -18.78 -11.11 18.57
C ASP A 179 -18.63 -10.87 17.07
N THR A 180 -17.46 -11.18 16.51
CA THR A 180 -17.21 -11.10 15.06
C THR A 180 -16.82 -12.48 14.55
N ILE A 181 -17.63 -13.04 13.65
CA ILE A 181 -17.32 -14.30 12.98
C ILE A 181 -16.56 -13.96 11.69
N TRP A 182 -15.34 -14.45 11.60
CA TRP A 182 -14.50 -14.29 10.41
C TRP A 182 -14.38 -15.64 9.71
N ASP A 183 -15.02 -15.79 8.56
CA ASP A 183 -14.86 -16.98 7.72
C ASP A 183 -13.55 -16.84 6.93
N GLY A 184 -12.58 -17.74 7.15
CA GLY A 184 -11.29 -17.73 6.43
C GLY A 184 -10.08 -17.06 7.13
N VAL A 185 -9.95 -17.11 8.46
CA VAL A 185 -8.72 -16.63 9.13
C VAL A 185 -7.77 -17.79 9.43
N THR A 186 -6.57 -17.75 8.83
CA THR A 186 -5.43 -18.55 9.30
C THR A 186 -4.61 -17.73 10.29
N LEU A 187 -4.80 -17.95 11.59
CA LEU A 187 -3.93 -17.39 12.64
C LEU A 187 -2.77 -18.34 12.91
N ALA A 188 -1.55 -17.92 12.56
CA ALA A 188 -0.33 -18.65 12.90
C ALA A 188 0.35 -18.00 14.10
N PHE A 189 0.30 -18.66 15.27
CA PHE A 189 1.04 -18.24 16.47
C PHE A 189 2.32 -19.06 16.60
N MET A 190 3.39 -18.45 17.13
CA MET A 190 4.54 -19.24 17.56
C MET A 190 4.09 -20.17 18.70
N ARG A 191 4.49 -21.44 18.70
CA ARG A 191 4.08 -22.44 19.71
C ARG A 191 4.25 -21.96 21.17
N LYS A 192 5.28 -21.15 21.43
CA LYS A 192 5.57 -20.53 22.73
C LYS A 192 4.55 -19.47 23.19
N GLN A 193 3.69 -18.99 22.29
CA GLN A 193 2.63 -18.00 22.54
C GLN A 193 1.24 -18.66 22.57
N GLN A 194 1.14 -19.98 22.40
CA GLN A 194 -0.10 -20.70 22.55
C GLN A 194 -0.41 -20.85 24.05
N LEU A 195 -1.45 -20.15 24.51
CA LEU A 195 -1.95 -20.32 25.88
C LEU A 195 -2.69 -21.65 25.99
N ALA A 196 -2.68 -22.27 27.18
CA ALA A 196 -3.41 -23.51 27.44
C ALA A 196 -4.94 -23.36 27.26
N SER A 197 -5.45 -22.12 27.23
CA SER A 197 -6.86 -21.79 27.00
C SER A 197 -7.26 -21.75 25.52
N LEU A 198 -6.30 -21.81 24.58
CA LEU A 198 -6.59 -21.87 23.14
C LEU A 198 -6.88 -23.32 22.75
N CYS A 199 -8.17 -23.68 22.75
CA CYS A 199 -8.67 -24.95 22.25
C CYS A 199 -9.40 -24.73 20.91
N PRO A 200 -9.33 -25.69 19.96
CA PRO A 200 -10.14 -25.61 18.76
C PRO A 200 -11.63 -25.57 19.12
N PRO A 201 -12.45 -24.75 18.43
CA PRO A 201 -13.88 -24.62 18.73
C PRO A 201 -14.69 -25.89 18.41
N THR A 202 -14.09 -26.86 17.74
CA THR A 202 -14.71 -28.14 17.37
C THR A 202 -14.13 -29.29 18.20
N THR A 203 -14.56 -29.41 19.46
CA THR A 203 -14.54 -30.71 20.14
C THR A 203 -15.75 -31.52 19.71
N ILE A 204 -15.52 -32.64 19.01
CA ILE A 204 -16.55 -33.65 18.76
C ILE A 204 -16.93 -34.22 20.13
N VAL A 205 -18.10 -33.84 20.64
CA VAL A 205 -18.66 -34.49 21.83
C VAL A 205 -19.16 -35.86 21.39
N ALA A 206 -18.56 -36.94 21.88
CA ALA A 206 -19.14 -38.25 21.70
C ALA A 206 -20.46 -38.29 22.49
N GLU A 207 -21.58 -38.52 21.81
CA GLU A 207 -22.87 -38.77 22.46
C GLU A 207 -22.73 -40.02 23.36
N ALA A 208 -23.16 -39.88 24.61
CA ALA A 208 -23.24 -40.95 25.60
C ALA A 208 -24.69 -41.44 25.73
#